data_AF-A0A1Y3AEY4-F1
#
_entry.id   AF-A0A1Y3AEY4-F1
#
_cell.length_a   1.000
_cell.length_b   1.000
_cell.length_c   1.000
_cell.angle_alpha   90.00
_cell.angle_beta   90.00
_cell.angle_gamma   90.00
#
_symmetry.space_group_name_H-M   'P 1'
#
loop_
_entity.id
_entity.type
_entity.pdbx_description
1 polymer ?
#
loop_
_entity_poly.entity_id
_entity_poly.type
_entity_poly.pdbx_seq_one_letter_code
_entity_poly.pdbx_strand_id
1 'polypeptide(L)'
;MTRTDDDPPEWAKERAREMMAAENDANAGGPADADDPADVAEAPDRDDERVPDVPVEAVDEAERLTRLAREAESAEPTPEIEEAADQYRERRDALAAEYGYTARVRDEDDALVLYPDEWMDDGTVQLDRVEDTDRAVEVSLSGPGDADRYREVAAYNEAVADAVTERESEVHARTAETFAAFMSNHYVRPVDDATPEMRAEFREEYLVRNGWPTDEQLAAAEESLSVIETVAADVDGPAAADRSDDGHSSDTDGST
;
A
#
# COMPACT_ATOMS: atom_id res chain seq x y z
N MET A 1 33.67 -39.21 -2.41
CA MET A 1 34.47 -38.18 -3.11
C MET A 1 33.92 -38.05 -4.52
N THR A 2 33.11 -37.02 -4.76
CA THR A 2 32.82 -36.51 -6.10
C THR A 2 32.83 -35.00 -5.95
N ARG A 3 33.92 -34.42 -6.42
CA ARG A 3 34.24 -33.00 -6.44
C ARG A 3 33.40 -32.42 -7.58
N THR A 4 32.41 -31.61 -7.29
CA THR A 4 31.70 -30.85 -8.34
C THR A 4 32.65 -29.74 -8.77
N ASP A 5 32.97 -29.70 -10.05
CA ASP A 5 33.70 -28.61 -10.70
C ASP A 5 32.94 -27.29 -10.48
N ASP A 6 33.52 -26.44 -9.64
CA ASP A 6 33.04 -25.10 -9.29
C ASP A 6 33.65 -24.08 -10.25
N ASP A 7 33.50 -24.34 -11.55
CA ASP A 7 33.97 -23.43 -12.59
C ASP A 7 32.74 -22.73 -13.18
N PRO A 8 32.59 -21.40 -12.98
CA PRO A 8 31.42 -20.68 -13.45
C PRO A 8 31.32 -20.79 -14.98
N PRO A 9 30.08 -20.91 -15.51
CA PRO A 9 29.87 -21.07 -16.93
C PRO A 9 30.43 -19.88 -17.72
N GLU A 10 30.90 -20.11 -18.94
CA GLU A 10 31.68 -19.14 -19.74
C GLU A 10 30.96 -17.79 -19.94
N TRP A 11 29.62 -17.79 -19.98
CA TRP A 11 28.83 -16.56 -20.06
C TRP A 11 28.97 -15.66 -18.83
N ALA A 12 29.19 -16.23 -17.63
CA ALA A 12 29.41 -15.48 -16.40
C ALA A 12 30.82 -14.86 -16.36
N LYS A 13 31.82 -15.54 -16.94
CA LYS A 13 33.18 -15.02 -17.07
C LYS A 13 33.27 -13.87 -18.08
N GLU A 14 32.47 -13.94 -19.14
CA GLU A 14 32.40 -12.88 -20.16
C GLU A 14 31.77 -11.60 -19.61
N ARG A 15 30.67 -11.72 -18.83
CA ARG A 15 30.06 -10.59 -18.13
C ARG A 15 30.96 -9.95 -17.07
N ALA A 16 31.74 -10.76 -16.34
CA ALA A 16 32.70 -10.24 -15.35
C ALA A 16 33.85 -9.44 -16.01
N ARG A 17 34.29 -9.85 -17.21
CA ARG A 17 35.28 -9.07 -18.00
C ARG A 17 34.71 -7.77 -18.53
N GLU A 18 33.44 -7.77 -18.94
CA GLU A 18 32.76 -6.58 -19.44
C GLU A 18 32.60 -5.51 -18.35
N MET A 19 32.23 -5.90 -17.12
CA MET A 19 32.11 -4.96 -15.99
C MET A 19 33.47 -4.37 -15.56
N MET A 20 34.54 -5.17 -15.53
CA MET A 20 35.88 -4.68 -15.16
C MET A 20 36.50 -3.73 -16.21
N ALA A 21 36.06 -3.81 -17.47
CA ALA A 21 36.49 -2.89 -18.52
C ALA A 21 35.80 -1.51 -18.41
N ALA A 22 34.57 -1.47 -17.88
CA ALA A 22 33.81 -0.24 -17.68
C ALA A 22 34.31 0.59 -16.48
N GLU A 23 34.81 -0.05 -15.42
CA GLU A 23 35.33 0.65 -14.22
C GLU A 23 36.66 1.38 -14.46
N ASN A 24 37.46 0.99 -15.46
CA ASN A 24 38.78 1.57 -15.69
C ASN A 24 38.75 2.88 -16.52
N ASP A 25 37.59 3.28 -17.07
CA ASP A 25 37.44 4.49 -17.89
C ASP A 25 36.92 5.70 -17.09
N ALA A 26 36.51 5.50 -15.83
CA ALA A 26 35.90 6.55 -14.99
C ALA A 26 36.90 7.33 -14.10
N ASN A 27 38.19 6.98 -14.11
CA ASN A 27 39.18 7.55 -13.16
C ASN A 27 40.40 8.19 -13.82
N ALA A 28 40.18 9.06 -14.80
CA ALA A 28 41.24 9.90 -15.37
C ALA A 28 40.73 11.31 -15.69
N GLY A 29 40.83 12.25 -14.74
CA GLY A 29 40.76 13.67 -15.10
C GLY A 29 40.42 14.66 -13.98
N GLY A 30 41.44 15.06 -13.21
CA GLY A 30 41.49 16.38 -12.56
C GLY A 30 42.95 16.70 -12.21
N PRO A 31 43.33 17.95 -11.85
CA PRO A 31 42.56 19.20 -11.75
C PRO A 31 43.29 20.45 -12.33
N ALA A 32 42.70 21.66 -12.26
CA ALA A 32 43.35 22.90 -11.78
C ALA A 32 42.51 24.21 -12.00
N ASP A 33 42.28 24.87 -10.86
CA ASP A 33 42.08 26.29 -10.50
C ASP A 33 42.10 27.43 -11.55
N ALA A 34 41.19 28.41 -11.38
CA ALA A 34 41.54 29.81 -11.02
C ALA A 34 40.30 30.72 -10.83
N ASP A 35 40.34 31.52 -9.75
CA ASP A 35 39.44 32.60 -9.33
C ASP A 35 39.14 33.72 -10.36
N ASP A 36 37.93 34.29 -10.31
CA ASP A 36 37.69 35.76 -10.35
C ASP A 36 36.31 36.11 -9.73
N PRO A 37 36.21 37.06 -8.76
CA PRO A 37 34.96 37.41 -8.09
C PRO A 37 34.43 38.79 -8.53
N ALA A 38 33.14 38.86 -8.92
CA ALA A 38 32.20 39.97 -8.63
C ALA A 38 31.03 39.97 -9.64
N ASP A 39 29.84 39.54 -9.20
CA ASP A 39 28.61 40.32 -9.40
C ASP A 39 27.53 39.78 -8.45
N VAL A 40 27.40 40.42 -7.29
CA VAL A 40 26.30 40.20 -6.34
C VAL A 40 25.07 40.89 -6.89
N ALA A 41 24.35 40.19 -7.75
CA ALA A 41 22.91 40.32 -7.83
C ALA A 41 22.33 39.33 -6.82
N GLU A 42 21.87 39.82 -5.67
CA GLU A 42 20.92 39.10 -4.81
C GLU A 42 19.68 38.83 -5.67
N ALA A 43 19.69 37.71 -6.39
CA ALA A 43 18.48 36.98 -6.69
C ALA A 43 17.86 36.64 -5.31
N PRO A 44 16.54 36.81 -5.13
CA PRO A 44 15.91 36.28 -3.92
C PRO A 44 16.28 34.80 -3.84
N ASP A 45 16.64 34.33 -2.64
CA ASP A 45 16.67 32.90 -2.33
C ASP A 45 15.30 32.33 -2.73
N ARG A 46 15.22 31.85 -3.97
CA ARG A 46 14.18 30.93 -4.39
C ARG A 46 14.69 29.64 -3.82
N ASP A 47 14.11 29.26 -2.68
CA ASP A 47 14.30 27.96 -2.06
C ASP A 47 14.36 26.88 -3.16
N ASP A 48 15.58 26.48 -3.52
CA ASP A 48 15.82 25.40 -4.45
C ASP A 48 15.28 24.14 -3.77
N GLU A 49 14.27 23.50 -4.39
CA GLU A 49 13.90 22.10 -4.12
C GLU A 49 13.27 21.84 -2.74
N ARG A 50 12.21 22.60 -2.38
CA ARG A 50 11.50 22.41 -1.10
C ARG A 50 10.71 21.09 -1.11
N VAL A 51 11.39 20.03 -0.67
CA VAL A 51 10.80 18.86 0.01
C VAL A 51 9.82 19.38 1.08
N PRO A 52 8.66 18.73 1.32
CA PRO A 52 7.68 19.17 2.31
C PRO A 52 8.33 19.71 3.59
N ASP A 53 7.82 20.82 4.13
CA ASP A 53 8.36 21.50 5.32
C ASP A 53 8.16 20.69 6.62
N VAL A 54 7.70 19.44 6.53
CA VAL A 54 7.46 18.49 7.61
C VAL A 54 8.52 17.38 7.60
N PRO A 55 9.15 17.05 8.75
CA PRO A 55 10.10 15.95 8.85
C PRO A 55 9.46 14.60 8.52
N VAL A 56 10.21 13.71 7.85
CA VAL A 56 9.75 12.35 7.52
C VAL A 56 9.25 11.59 8.74
N GLU A 57 9.94 11.67 9.88
CA GLU A 57 9.49 10.98 11.11
C GLU A 57 8.13 11.47 11.62
N ALA A 58 7.78 12.75 11.38
CA ALA A 58 6.47 13.28 11.73
C ALA A 58 5.39 12.78 10.75
N VAL A 59 5.73 12.60 9.47
CA VAL A 59 4.86 11.97 8.47
C VAL A 59 4.59 10.51 8.85
N ASP A 60 5.64 9.74 9.15
CA ASP A 60 5.55 8.32 9.52
C ASP A 60 4.68 8.13 10.78
N GLU A 61 4.85 8.98 11.80
CA GLU A 61 4.01 8.91 13.01
C GLU A 61 2.56 9.36 12.74
N ALA A 62 2.33 10.36 11.89
CA ALA A 62 0.97 10.76 11.50
C ALA A 62 0.25 9.64 10.72
N GLU A 63 0.96 8.95 9.83
CA GLU A 63 0.51 7.77 9.12
C GLU A 63 0.17 6.63 10.10
N ARG A 64 1.10 6.31 11.00
CA ARG A 64 0.89 5.28 12.04
C ARG A 64 -0.33 5.57 12.91
N LEU A 65 -0.48 6.81 13.39
CA LEU A 65 -1.64 7.22 14.19
C LEU A 65 -2.94 7.12 13.39
N THR A 66 -2.91 7.46 12.10
CA THR A 66 -4.06 7.30 11.22
C THR A 66 -4.45 5.83 11.07
N ARG A 67 -3.49 4.92 10.92
CA ARG A 67 -3.76 3.48 10.87
C ARG A 67 -4.37 2.96 12.18
N LEU A 68 -3.83 3.37 13.33
CA LEU A 68 -4.36 2.97 14.64
C LEU A 68 -5.79 3.47 14.88
N ALA A 69 -6.11 4.68 14.42
CA ALA A 69 -7.48 5.20 14.46
C ALA A 69 -8.43 4.31 13.65
N ARG A 70 -8.05 3.96 12.42
CA ARG A 70 -8.85 3.10 11.54
C ARG A 70 -8.99 1.67 12.07
N GLU A 71 -7.92 1.12 12.64
CA GLU A 71 -7.94 -0.20 13.27
C GLU A 71 -8.94 -0.23 14.42
N ALA A 72 -8.91 0.78 15.29
CA ALA A 72 -9.89 0.93 16.36
C ALA A 72 -11.32 1.09 15.81
N GLU A 73 -11.53 1.91 14.77
CA GLU A 73 -12.84 2.10 14.14
C GLU A 73 -13.39 0.85 13.42
N SER A 74 -12.51 -0.07 13.04
CA SER A 74 -12.88 -1.35 12.41
C SER A 74 -13.17 -2.46 13.43
N ALA A 75 -12.80 -2.26 14.70
CA ALA A 75 -13.07 -3.21 15.76
C ALA A 75 -14.50 -3.06 16.29
N GLU A 76 -14.96 -4.05 17.06
CA GLU A 76 -16.27 -4.00 17.71
C GLU A 76 -16.42 -2.72 18.55
N PRO A 77 -17.46 -1.89 18.30
CA PRO A 77 -17.55 -0.58 18.91
C PRO A 77 -17.80 -0.68 20.42
N THR A 78 -16.81 -0.27 21.21
CA THR A 78 -16.96 -0.02 22.65
C THR A 78 -16.54 1.42 22.97
N PRO A 79 -17.03 2.02 24.06
CA PRO A 79 -16.64 3.36 24.45
C PRO A 79 -15.12 3.55 24.56
N GLU A 80 -14.40 2.52 25.00
CA GLU A 80 -12.94 2.54 25.11
C GLU A 80 -12.24 2.53 23.75
N ILE A 81 -12.80 1.82 22.76
CA ILE A 81 -12.28 1.75 21.39
C ILE A 81 -12.56 3.07 20.66
N GLU A 82 -13.76 3.63 20.81
CA GLU A 82 -14.12 4.95 20.28
C GLU A 82 -13.20 6.05 20.86
N GLU A 83 -12.97 6.03 22.17
CA GLU A 83 -12.05 6.98 22.83
C GLU A 83 -10.59 6.80 22.37
N ALA A 84 -10.16 5.57 22.08
CA ALA A 84 -8.84 5.31 21.52
C ALA A 84 -8.69 5.90 20.11
N ALA A 85 -9.69 5.67 19.24
CA ALA A 85 -9.72 6.23 17.88
C ALA A 85 -9.65 7.76 17.89
N ASP A 86 -10.45 8.41 18.75
CA ASP A 86 -10.44 9.86 18.93
C ASP A 86 -9.06 10.37 19.38
N GLN A 87 -8.43 9.73 20.38
CA GLN A 87 -7.10 10.11 20.85
C GLN A 87 -6.01 9.99 19.77
N TYR A 88 -6.08 8.97 18.92
CA TYR A 88 -5.15 8.82 17.80
C TYR A 88 -5.32 9.95 16.77
N ARG A 89 -6.58 10.30 16.43
CA ARG A 89 -6.89 11.43 15.53
C ARG A 89 -6.42 12.76 16.12
N GLU A 90 -6.73 13.03 17.39
CA GLU A 90 -6.29 14.25 18.08
C GLU A 90 -4.76 14.38 18.10
N ARG A 91 -4.05 13.29 18.36
CA ARG A 91 -2.58 13.29 18.38
C ARG A 91 -1.98 13.50 16.99
N ARG A 92 -2.55 12.90 15.96
CA ARG A 92 -2.15 13.14 14.56
C ARG A 92 -2.33 14.61 14.19
N ASP A 93 -3.50 15.16 14.51
CA ASP A 93 -3.83 16.55 14.16
C ASP A 93 -2.94 17.54 14.93
N ALA A 94 -2.64 17.26 16.20
CA ALA A 94 -1.69 18.06 16.99
C ALA A 94 -0.26 17.98 16.42
N LEU A 95 0.18 16.79 15.98
CA LEU A 95 1.48 16.60 15.36
C LEU A 95 1.59 17.34 14.02
N ALA A 96 0.57 17.25 13.15
CA ALA A 96 0.56 17.97 11.88
C ALA A 96 0.57 19.50 12.10
N ALA A 97 -0.23 19.99 13.05
CA ALA A 97 -0.31 21.41 13.39
C ALA A 97 1.01 21.98 13.94
N GLU A 98 1.85 21.16 14.60
CA GLU A 98 3.19 21.58 15.05
C GLU A 98 4.07 22.05 13.88
N TYR A 99 3.87 21.47 12.70
CA TYR A 99 4.60 21.78 11.47
C TYR A 99 3.81 22.68 10.51
N GLY A 100 2.65 23.19 10.91
CA GLY A 100 1.80 24.04 10.07
C GLY A 100 1.04 23.27 8.99
N TYR A 101 0.62 22.04 9.29
CA TYR A 101 -0.14 21.17 8.40
C TYR A 101 -1.48 20.73 9.01
N THR A 102 -2.47 20.53 8.15
CA THR A 102 -3.77 19.94 8.45
C THR A 102 -3.84 18.56 7.80
N ALA A 103 -4.11 17.54 8.61
CA ALA A 103 -4.29 16.17 8.14
C ALA A 103 -5.70 15.92 7.59
N ARG A 104 -5.81 15.18 6.48
CA ARG A 104 -7.07 14.73 5.91
C ARG A 104 -6.93 13.30 5.39
N VAL A 105 -7.92 12.46 5.67
CA VAL A 105 -8.02 11.13 5.06
C VAL A 105 -8.91 11.22 3.83
N ARG A 106 -8.46 10.63 2.74
CA ARG A 106 -9.19 10.50 1.48
C ARG A 106 -9.57 9.03 1.32
N ASP A 107 -10.87 8.74 1.41
CA ASP A 107 -11.37 7.37 1.39
C ASP A 107 -11.34 6.72 -0.01
N GLU A 108 -11.32 7.52 -1.08
CA GLU A 108 -11.40 7.01 -2.46
C GLU A 108 -10.20 6.13 -2.85
N ASP A 109 -9.01 6.50 -2.38
CA ASP A 109 -7.74 5.82 -2.64
C ASP A 109 -6.98 5.44 -1.35
N ASP A 110 -7.64 5.59 -0.20
CA ASP A 110 -7.09 5.28 1.11
C ASP A 110 -5.76 5.99 1.39
N ALA A 111 -5.75 7.32 1.24
CA ALA A 111 -4.57 8.15 1.43
C ALA A 111 -4.74 9.10 2.63
N LEU A 112 -3.65 9.29 3.39
CA LEU A 112 -3.47 10.40 4.30
C LEU A 112 -2.80 11.54 3.54
N VAL A 113 -3.44 12.71 3.53
CA VAL A 113 -2.88 13.93 2.94
C VAL A 113 -2.63 14.96 4.03
N LEU A 114 -1.41 15.46 4.12
CA LEU A 114 -1.02 16.59 4.96
C LEU A 114 -0.97 17.84 4.08
N TYR A 115 -1.95 18.71 4.24
CA TYR A 115 -2.02 20.00 3.54
C TYR A 115 -1.36 21.09 4.38
N PRO A 116 -0.55 22.00 3.80
CA PRO A 116 -0.18 23.23 4.49
C PRO A 116 -1.42 23.97 5.01
N ASP A 117 -1.38 24.41 6.27
CA ASP A 117 -2.53 25.05 6.94
C ASP A 117 -3.04 26.28 6.19
N GLU A 118 -2.13 27.01 5.54
CA GLU A 118 -2.46 28.20 4.77
C GLU A 118 -3.36 27.92 3.56
N TRP A 119 -3.37 26.68 3.05
CA TRP A 119 -4.27 26.26 1.98
C TRP A 119 -5.67 25.93 2.49
N MET A 120 -5.84 25.72 3.79
CA MET A 120 -7.10 25.28 4.39
C MET A 120 -7.94 26.46 4.86
N ASP A 121 -9.25 26.36 4.65
CA ASP A 121 -10.26 27.26 5.21
C ASP A 121 -11.50 26.41 5.51
N ASP A 122 -11.94 26.39 6.78
CA ASP A 122 -13.10 25.61 7.25
C ASP A 122 -13.08 24.15 6.74
N GLY A 123 -11.93 23.47 6.93
CA GLY A 123 -11.73 22.07 6.52
C GLY A 123 -11.69 21.82 5.01
N THR A 124 -11.66 22.87 4.20
CA THR A 124 -11.67 22.79 2.72
C THR A 124 -10.43 23.43 2.13
N VAL A 125 -9.79 22.73 1.19
CA VAL A 125 -8.63 23.24 0.43
C VAL A 125 -9.09 24.39 -0.46
N GLN A 126 -8.40 25.53 -0.36
CA GLN A 126 -8.61 26.72 -1.16
C GLN A 126 -7.63 26.71 -2.34
N LEU A 127 -8.10 26.29 -3.52
CA LEU A 127 -7.26 26.12 -4.72
C LEU A 127 -6.50 27.40 -5.11
N ASP A 128 -7.09 28.57 -4.90
CA ASP A 128 -6.44 29.86 -5.18
C ASP A 128 -5.26 30.19 -4.23
N ARG A 129 -5.10 29.43 -3.13
CA ARG A 129 -3.98 29.55 -2.18
C ARG A 129 -2.88 28.50 -2.43
N VAL A 130 -3.11 27.55 -3.33
CA VAL A 130 -2.15 26.50 -3.67
C VAL A 130 -1.16 27.07 -4.70
N GLU A 131 0.03 27.43 -4.22
CA GLU A 131 1.09 27.95 -5.08
C GLU A 131 1.96 26.81 -5.65
N ASP A 132 2.16 25.76 -4.86
CA ASP A 132 3.02 24.62 -5.19
C ASP A 132 2.48 23.35 -4.55
N THR A 133 1.94 22.43 -5.36
CA THR A 133 1.35 21.17 -4.89
C THR A 133 2.35 20.23 -4.23
N ASP A 134 3.63 20.35 -4.54
CA ASP A 134 4.68 19.45 -4.03
C ASP A 134 4.93 19.65 -2.52
N ARG A 135 4.37 20.72 -1.94
CA ARG A 135 4.41 21.00 -0.50
C ARG A 135 3.45 20.15 0.33
N ALA A 136 2.43 19.55 -0.29
CA ALA A 136 1.56 18.60 0.39
C ALA A 136 2.22 17.21 0.45
N VAL A 137 1.98 16.49 1.53
CA VAL A 137 2.45 15.10 1.68
C VAL A 137 1.27 14.16 1.48
N GLU A 138 1.40 13.23 0.54
CA GLU A 138 0.43 12.15 0.34
C GLU A 138 1.06 10.82 0.72
N VAL A 139 0.41 10.09 1.62
CA VAL A 139 0.84 8.79 2.11
C VAL A 139 -0.27 7.78 1.91
N SER A 140 0.01 6.72 1.16
CA SER A 140 -0.93 5.61 1.02
C SER A 140 -1.07 4.87 2.34
N LEU A 141 -2.29 4.81 2.88
CA LEU A 141 -2.60 4.02 4.07
C LEU A 141 -2.73 2.53 3.73
N SER A 142 -3.02 2.24 2.45
CA SER A 142 -2.95 0.92 1.82
C SER A 142 -1.53 0.56 1.38
N GLY A 143 -1.11 -0.70 1.54
CA GLY A 143 0.17 -1.21 1.02
C GLY A 143 1.13 -1.78 2.08
N PRO A 144 2.32 -2.27 1.67
CA PRO A 144 3.24 -3.13 2.45
C PRO A 144 3.92 -2.49 3.67
N GLY A 145 3.50 -1.29 4.09
CA GLY A 145 4.13 -0.52 5.16
C GLY A 145 4.06 -1.13 6.56
N ASP A 146 3.19 -2.11 6.77
CA ASP A 146 3.08 -2.86 8.04
C ASP A 146 3.38 -4.36 7.79
N ALA A 147 4.53 -4.82 8.26
CA ALA A 147 5.01 -6.18 8.03
C ALA A 147 4.23 -7.25 8.82
N ASP A 148 3.62 -6.91 9.96
CA ASP A 148 2.80 -7.83 10.73
C ASP A 148 1.42 -7.96 10.08
N ARG A 149 0.81 -6.82 9.71
CA ARG A 149 -0.43 -6.79 8.93
C ARG A 149 -0.29 -7.48 7.59
N TYR A 150 0.84 -7.28 6.89
CA TYR A 150 1.15 -7.98 5.64
C TYR A 150 1.10 -9.49 5.82
N ARG A 151 1.75 -10.03 6.87
CA ARG A 151 1.79 -11.49 7.11
C ARG A 151 0.41 -12.06 7.38
N GLU A 152 -0.41 -11.36 8.16
CA GLU A 152 -1.77 -11.78 8.47
C GLU A 152 -2.67 -11.79 7.22
N VAL A 153 -2.66 -10.67 6.47
CA VAL A 153 -3.44 -10.52 5.24
C VAL A 153 -3.00 -11.53 4.17
N ALA A 154 -1.69 -11.70 3.98
CA ALA A 154 -1.17 -12.65 3.00
C ALA A 154 -1.59 -14.09 3.34
N ALA A 155 -1.54 -14.48 4.62
CA ALA A 155 -1.98 -15.80 5.06
C ALA A 155 -3.48 -16.02 4.81
N TYR A 156 -4.32 -15.03 5.07
CA TYR A 156 -5.75 -15.10 4.75
C TYR A 156 -6.00 -15.22 3.24
N ASN A 157 -5.38 -14.35 2.44
CA ASN A 157 -5.56 -14.35 0.99
C ASN A 157 -5.08 -15.67 0.36
N GLU A 158 -4.00 -16.26 0.88
CA GLU A 158 -3.53 -17.60 0.50
C GLU A 158 -4.58 -18.67 0.87
N ALA A 159 -5.13 -18.64 2.09
CA ALA A 159 -6.16 -19.58 2.52
C ALA A 159 -7.44 -19.51 1.66
N VAL A 160 -7.85 -18.32 1.22
CA VAL A 160 -8.96 -18.16 0.27
C VAL A 160 -8.61 -18.76 -1.09
N ALA A 161 -7.41 -18.49 -1.62
CA ALA A 161 -6.98 -19.06 -2.90
C ALA A 161 -6.90 -20.60 -2.86
N ASP A 162 -6.44 -21.16 -1.75
CA ASP A 162 -6.45 -22.61 -1.49
C ASP A 162 -7.88 -23.15 -1.47
N ALA A 163 -8.80 -22.50 -0.76
CA ALA A 163 -10.20 -22.91 -0.71
C ALA A 163 -10.88 -22.85 -2.09
N VAL A 164 -10.59 -21.85 -2.92
CA VAL A 164 -11.07 -21.80 -4.32
C VAL A 164 -10.48 -22.97 -5.11
N THR A 165 -9.20 -23.27 -4.94
CA THR A 165 -8.53 -24.39 -5.62
C THR A 165 -9.15 -25.73 -5.28
N GLU A 166 -9.61 -25.92 -4.05
CA GLU A 166 -10.27 -27.15 -3.62
C GLU A 166 -11.71 -27.30 -4.14
N ARG A 167 -12.42 -26.19 -4.33
CA ARG A 167 -13.88 -26.18 -4.58
C ARG A 167 -14.24 -25.94 -6.04
N GLU A 168 -13.40 -25.22 -6.77
CA GLU A 168 -13.75 -24.61 -8.05
C GLU A 168 -12.89 -25.13 -9.21
N SER A 169 -13.23 -24.67 -10.42
CA SER A 169 -12.48 -25.02 -11.62
C SER A 169 -11.06 -24.42 -11.61
N GLU A 170 -10.14 -25.03 -12.37
CA GLU A 170 -8.75 -24.55 -12.51
C GLU A 170 -8.68 -23.08 -13.01
N VAL A 171 -9.67 -22.65 -13.79
CA VAL A 171 -9.78 -21.26 -14.28
C VAL A 171 -9.97 -20.28 -13.11
N HIS A 172 -10.86 -20.61 -12.18
CA HIS A 172 -11.11 -19.79 -10.98
C HIS A 172 -9.94 -19.89 -10.00
N ALA A 173 -9.42 -21.09 -9.75
CA ALA A 173 -8.28 -21.33 -8.87
C ALA A 173 -7.07 -20.47 -9.23
N ARG A 174 -6.65 -20.50 -10.50
CA ARG A 174 -5.47 -19.74 -10.95
C ARG A 174 -5.70 -18.23 -11.00
N THR A 175 -6.96 -17.81 -11.20
CA THR A 175 -7.33 -16.40 -11.04
C THR A 175 -7.22 -15.98 -9.57
N ALA A 176 -7.68 -16.83 -8.65
CA ALA A 176 -7.63 -16.60 -7.21
C ALA A 176 -6.20 -16.48 -6.68
N GLU A 177 -5.27 -17.36 -7.10
CA GLU A 177 -3.85 -17.25 -6.75
C GLU A 177 -3.26 -15.89 -7.17
N THR A 178 -3.55 -15.46 -8.41
CA THR A 178 -3.02 -14.19 -8.93
C THR A 178 -3.65 -13.00 -8.22
N PHE A 179 -4.94 -13.08 -7.90
CA PHE A 179 -5.67 -12.03 -7.19
C PHE A 179 -5.25 -11.91 -5.73
N ALA A 180 -5.03 -13.04 -5.03
CA ALA A 180 -4.47 -13.07 -3.69
C ALA A 180 -3.08 -12.41 -3.65
N ALA A 181 -2.22 -12.70 -4.64
CA ALA A 181 -0.92 -12.05 -4.76
C ALA A 181 -1.04 -10.54 -5.02
N PHE A 182 -1.99 -10.11 -5.86
CA PHE A 182 -2.26 -8.69 -6.10
C PHE A 182 -2.69 -7.98 -4.83
N MET A 183 -3.74 -8.47 -4.16
CA MET A 183 -4.32 -7.86 -2.97
C MET A 183 -3.33 -7.81 -1.81
N SER A 184 -2.52 -8.86 -1.63
CA SER A 184 -1.49 -8.90 -0.59
C SER A 184 -0.33 -7.95 -0.87
N ASN A 185 0.17 -7.89 -2.11
CA ASN A 185 1.38 -7.11 -2.43
C ASN A 185 1.10 -5.63 -2.72
N HIS A 186 0.00 -5.31 -3.39
CA HIS A 186 -0.31 -3.93 -3.81
C HIS A 186 -1.11 -3.17 -2.74
N TYR A 187 -2.02 -3.85 -2.04
CA TYR A 187 -2.93 -3.16 -1.12
C TYR A 187 -2.80 -3.58 0.34
N VAL A 188 -2.21 -4.75 0.62
CA VAL A 188 -2.25 -5.35 1.97
C VAL A 188 -3.69 -5.35 2.51
N ARG A 189 -4.60 -5.86 1.67
CA ARG A 189 -6.01 -6.01 2.00
C ARG A 189 -6.51 -7.45 1.80
N PRO A 190 -7.51 -7.87 2.59
CA PRO A 190 -8.28 -9.08 2.31
C PRO A 190 -8.86 -9.05 0.89
N VAL A 191 -8.88 -10.20 0.22
CA VAL A 191 -9.39 -10.33 -1.16
C VAL A 191 -10.87 -9.93 -1.31
N ASP A 192 -11.64 -10.08 -0.26
CA ASP A 192 -13.07 -9.76 -0.18
C ASP A 192 -13.37 -8.31 0.23
N ASP A 193 -12.37 -7.55 0.64
CA ASP A 193 -12.44 -6.09 0.81
C ASP A 193 -12.08 -5.32 -0.48
N ALA A 194 -11.89 -6.01 -1.61
CA ALA A 194 -11.52 -5.40 -2.87
C ALA A 194 -12.63 -4.49 -3.43
N THR A 195 -12.31 -3.21 -3.61
CA THR A 195 -13.25 -2.23 -4.20
C THR A 195 -13.45 -2.48 -5.71
N PRO A 196 -14.51 -1.92 -6.33
CA PRO A 196 -14.72 -2.04 -7.77
C PRO A 196 -13.54 -1.53 -8.63
N GLU A 197 -12.86 -0.49 -8.18
CA GLU A 197 -11.69 0.09 -8.86
C GLU A 197 -10.49 -0.87 -8.80
N MET A 198 -10.24 -1.47 -7.63
CA MET A 198 -9.18 -2.48 -7.46
C MET A 198 -9.46 -3.72 -8.31
N ARG A 199 -10.72 -4.15 -8.39
CA ARG A 199 -11.16 -5.25 -9.27
C ARG A 199 -10.99 -4.90 -10.76
N ALA A 200 -11.17 -3.65 -11.15
CA ALA A 200 -10.92 -3.19 -12.52
C ALA A 200 -9.42 -3.18 -12.82
N GLU A 201 -8.60 -2.58 -11.96
CA GLU A 201 -7.13 -2.56 -12.06
C GLU A 201 -6.57 -3.98 -12.18
N PHE A 202 -7.05 -4.91 -11.33
CA PHE A 202 -6.66 -6.31 -11.41
C PHE A 202 -6.90 -6.90 -12.80
N ARG A 203 -8.11 -6.75 -13.35
CA ARG A 203 -8.52 -7.37 -14.62
C ARG A 203 -7.82 -6.76 -15.81
N GLU A 204 -7.72 -5.43 -15.84
CA GLU A 204 -7.27 -4.69 -17.01
C GLU A 204 -5.74 -4.58 -17.07
N GLU A 205 -5.07 -4.59 -15.91
CA GLU A 205 -3.64 -4.33 -15.82
C GLU A 205 -2.87 -5.49 -15.18
N TYR A 206 -3.18 -5.81 -13.93
CA TYR A 206 -2.32 -6.69 -13.14
C TYR A 206 -2.33 -8.12 -13.67
N LEU A 207 -3.51 -8.68 -13.93
CA LEU A 207 -3.70 -10.05 -14.39
C LEU A 207 -2.97 -10.28 -15.72
N VAL A 208 -3.13 -9.36 -16.67
CA VAL A 208 -2.49 -9.44 -18.00
C VAL A 208 -0.97 -9.38 -17.88
N ARG A 209 -0.44 -8.52 -17.00
CA ARG A 209 0.99 -8.30 -16.86
C ARG A 209 1.71 -9.38 -16.04
N ASN A 210 1.04 -9.93 -15.02
CA ASN A 210 1.67 -10.79 -14.03
C ASN A 210 1.15 -12.23 -14.02
N GLY A 211 -0.14 -12.44 -14.31
CA GLY A 211 -0.78 -13.75 -14.28
C GLY A 211 -0.64 -14.55 -15.59
N TRP A 212 -0.34 -13.87 -16.70
CA TRP A 212 -0.25 -14.47 -18.04
C TRP A 212 -1.48 -15.32 -18.37
N PRO A 213 -2.69 -14.73 -18.35
CA PRO A 213 -3.93 -15.48 -18.34
C PRO A 213 -4.20 -16.15 -19.70
N THR A 214 -4.93 -17.24 -19.67
CA THR A 214 -5.53 -17.80 -20.89
C THR A 214 -6.73 -16.96 -21.34
N ASP A 215 -7.16 -17.09 -22.60
CA ASP A 215 -8.38 -16.42 -23.09
C ASP A 215 -9.61 -16.79 -22.26
N GLU A 216 -9.67 -18.04 -21.78
CA GLU A 216 -10.73 -18.54 -20.92
C GLU A 216 -10.70 -17.85 -19.54
N GLN A 217 -9.51 -17.64 -18.97
CA GLN A 217 -9.36 -16.88 -17.73
C GLN A 217 -9.74 -15.41 -17.88
N LEU A 218 -9.38 -14.77 -18.99
CA LEU A 218 -9.79 -13.39 -19.25
C LEU A 218 -11.31 -13.29 -19.39
N ALA A 219 -11.94 -14.22 -20.10
CA ALA A 219 -13.39 -14.26 -20.26
C ALA A 219 -14.13 -14.52 -18.94
N ALA A 220 -13.55 -15.35 -18.06
CA ALA A 220 -14.13 -15.69 -16.76
C ALA A 220 -13.66 -14.77 -15.62
N ALA A 221 -12.82 -13.75 -15.86
CA ALA A 221 -12.15 -13.01 -14.79
C ALA A 221 -13.14 -12.35 -13.80
N GLU A 222 -14.22 -11.76 -14.31
CA GLU A 222 -15.25 -11.14 -13.47
C GLU A 222 -16.04 -12.19 -12.67
N GLU A 223 -16.37 -13.32 -13.29
CA GLU A 223 -17.01 -14.45 -12.61
C GLU A 223 -16.10 -15.05 -11.52
N SER A 224 -14.82 -15.23 -11.82
CA SER A 224 -13.81 -15.69 -10.86
C SER A 224 -13.74 -14.76 -9.65
N LEU A 225 -13.81 -13.44 -9.82
CA LEU A 225 -13.81 -12.51 -8.69
C LEU A 225 -15.05 -12.67 -7.80
N SER A 226 -16.24 -12.90 -8.38
CA SER A 226 -17.45 -13.22 -7.61
C SER A 226 -17.37 -14.57 -6.91
N VAL A 227 -16.74 -15.57 -7.53
CA VAL A 227 -16.49 -16.89 -6.93
C VAL A 227 -15.54 -16.77 -5.73
N ILE A 228 -14.45 -16.01 -5.87
CA ILE A 228 -13.50 -15.74 -4.79
C ILE A 228 -14.20 -15.08 -3.60
N GLU A 229 -15.01 -14.04 -3.83
CA GLU A 229 -15.79 -13.37 -2.79
C GLU A 229 -16.76 -14.34 -2.08
N THR A 230 -17.40 -15.24 -2.83
CA THR A 230 -18.29 -16.26 -2.27
C THR A 230 -17.54 -17.26 -1.39
N VAL A 231 -16.37 -17.74 -1.85
CA VAL A 231 -15.56 -18.69 -1.09
C VAL A 231 -14.92 -18.03 0.14
N ALA A 232 -14.52 -16.77 0.03
CA ALA A 232 -13.96 -15.97 1.13
C ALA A 232 -14.91 -15.86 2.32
N ALA A 233 -16.23 -15.86 2.08
CA ALA A 233 -17.25 -15.87 3.13
C ALA A 233 -17.23 -17.12 4.02
N ASP A 234 -16.67 -18.24 3.53
CA ASP A 234 -16.54 -19.50 4.26
C ASP A 234 -15.15 -19.73 4.88
N VAL A 235 -14.23 -18.76 4.74
CA VAL A 235 -12.86 -18.83 5.27
C VAL A 235 -12.74 -17.84 6.41
N ASP A 236 -12.29 -18.33 7.57
CA ASP A 236 -12.05 -17.48 8.74
C ASP A 236 -11.06 -16.35 8.36
N GLY A 237 -11.53 -15.11 8.47
CA GLY A 237 -10.78 -13.90 8.15
C GLY A 237 -9.54 -13.72 9.03
N PRO A 238 -8.62 -12.82 8.63
CA PRO A 238 -7.74 -12.20 9.61
C PRO A 238 -8.65 -11.52 10.66
N ALA A 239 -8.18 -11.32 11.89
CA ALA A 239 -9.04 -10.80 12.95
C ALA A 239 -9.42 -9.34 12.68
N ALA A 240 -10.43 -9.14 11.84
CA ALA A 240 -11.21 -7.94 11.68
C ALA A 240 -12.67 -8.38 11.90
N ALA A 241 -13.29 -7.79 12.93
CA ALA A 241 -14.69 -7.92 13.34
C ALA A 241 -15.49 -9.07 12.71
N ASP A 242 -15.60 -10.15 13.49
CA ASP A 242 -16.66 -11.14 13.51
C ASP A 242 -17.79 -10.84 12.51
N ARG A 243 -17.67 -11.38 11.28
CA ARG A 243 -18.80 -11.41 10.35
C ARG A 243 -19.88 -12.22 11.01
N SER A 244 -20.90 -11.52 11.48
CA SER A 244 -22.01 -12.04 12.25
C SER A 244 -22.61 -13.26 11.56
N ASP A 245 -22.24 -14.45 12.02
CA ASP A 245 -22.98 -15.67 11.74
C ASP A 245 -24.26 -15.61 12.59
N ASP A 246 -25.30 -15.00 12.02
CA ASP A 246 -26.67 -15.11 12.50
C ASP A 246 -27.18 -16.55 12.25
N GLY A 247 -26.58 -17.48 12.99
CA GLY A 247 -27.05 -18.85 13.16
C GLY A 247 -28.34 -18.84 13.98
N HIS A 248 -29.47 -18.51 13.34
CA HIS A 248 -30.81 -18.63 13.91
C HIS A 248 -31.17 -20.11 14.12
N SER A 249 -30.67 -20.69 15.22
CA SER A 249 -31.13 -21.99 15.71
C SER A 249 -32.42 -21.79 16.50
N SER A 250 -33.55 -21.89 15.80
CA SER A 250 -34.85 -22.01 16.43
C SER A 250 -35.05 -23.44 16.94
N ASP A 251 -34.72 -23.69 18.20
CA ASP A 251 -35.21 -24.84 18.95
C ASP A 251 -35.94 -24.34 20.21
N THR A 252 -37.28 -24.28 20.15
CA THR A 252 -38.18 -25.30 20.68
C THR A 252 -38.26 -25.25 22.21
N ASP A 253 -39.28 -24.58 22.74
CA ASP A 253 -39.77 -24.89 24.08
C ASP A 253 -41.26 -25.22 24.02
N GLY A 254 -41.53 -26.52 24.08
CA GLY A 254 -42.86 -27.09 24.25
C GLY A 254 -43.20 -27.13 25.73
N SER A 255 -44.12 -26.27 26.16
CA SER A 255 -44.79 -26.45 27.46
C SER A 255 -45.88 -27.53 27.36
N THR A 256 -45.65 -28.63 28.07
CA THR A 256 -46.70 -29.43 28.72
C THR A 256 -47.07 -28.83 30.07
#